data_AF-A0A4Q5VPN4-F1
#
_entry.id   AF-A0A4Q5VPN4-F1
#
_cell.length_a   1.000
_cell.length_b   1.000
_cell.length_c   1.000
_cell.angle_alpha   90.00
_cell.angle_beta   90.00
_cell.angle_gamma   90.00
#
_symmetry.space_group_name_H-M   'P 1'
#
loop_
_entity.id
_entity.type
_entity.pdbx_description
1 polymer ?
#
loop_
_entity_poly.entity_id
_entity_poly.type
_entity_poly.pdbx_seq_one_letter_code
_entity_poly.pdbx_strand_id
1 'polypeptide(L)'
;MLQTRARAVMIFALVCSNAGFACDPAAPNWQAFYKANDKNNDKKLQRSEWQHLDFTGSYYEAGFESTLPPQQIFTQMDHNKNNVIDGDEIYELWSYLHNPCADFDRRISAESDAKPIFSLEEVKSFFEKLF
;
A
#
# COMPACT_ATOMS: atom_id res chain seq x y z
N MET A 1 31.73 -40.02 -9.05
CA MET A 1 31.86 -38.66 -8.47
C MET A 1 31.00 -37.69 -9.28
N LEU A 2 29.69 -37.57 -8.98
CA LEU A 2 28.79 -36.72 -9.77
C LEU A 2 27.66 -36.08 -8.93
N GLN A 3 27.84 -35.98 -7.61
CA GLN A 3 26.79 -35.52 -6.69
C GLN A 3 27.08 -34.16 -6.02
N THR A 4 28.28 -33.61 -6.17
CA THR A 4 28.67 -32.37 -5.46
C THR A 4 28.43 -31.08 -6.24
N ARG A 5 28.18 -31.15 -7.56
CA ARG A 5 28.00 -29.94 -8.39
C ARG A 5 26.56 -29.39 -8.43
N ALA A 6 25.57 -30.19 -8.06
CA ALA A 6 24.15 -29.78 -8.14
C ALA A 6 23.70 -28.85 -7.00
N ARG A 7 24.40 -28.88 -5.84
CA ARG A 7 24.00 -28.09 -4.66
C ARG A 7 24.32 -26.60 -4.80
N ALA A 8 25.37 -26.23 -5.53
CA ALA A 8 25.77 -24.83 -5.69
C ALA A 8 24.80 -24.02 -6.58
N VAL A 9 24.21 -24.67 -7.59
CA VAL A 9 23.28 -24.02 -8.53
C VAL A 9 21.94 -23.68 -7.88
N MET A 10 21.51 -24.47 -6.90
CA MET A 10 20.20 -24.29 -6.23
C MET A 10 20.21 -23.12 -5.21
N ILE A 11 21.38 -22.70 -4.72
CA ILE A 11 21.50 -21.60 -3.74
C ILE A 11 21.51 -20.23 -4.45
N PHE A 12 22.01 -20.15 -5.68
CA PHE A 12 22.10 -18.88 -6.42
C PHE A 12 20.72 -18.38 -6.93
N ALA A 13 19.76 -19.27 -7.11
CA ALA A 13 18.40 -18.93 -7.57
C ALA A 13 17.47 -18.37 -6.47
N LEU A 14 17.85 -18.47 -5.19
CA LEU A 14 17.02 -18.01 -4.05
C LEU A 14 17.22 -16.53 -3.69
N VAL A 15 18.24 -15.86 -4.23
CA VAL A 15 18.62 -14.50 -3.82
C VAL A 15 17.94 -13.41 -4.65
N CYS A 16 17.32 -13.74 -5.79
CA CYS A 16 16.75 -12.74 -6.71
C CYS A 16 15.28 -12.37 -6.45
N SER A 17 14.59 -12.98 -5.48
CA SER A 17 13.15 -12.80 -5.31
C SER A 17 12.73 -11.64 -4.39
N ASN A 18 13.65 -10.80 -3.90
CA ASN A 18 13.33 -9.74 -2.93
C ASN A 18 13.09 -8.34 -3.52
N ALA A 19 12.94 -8.22 -4.84
CA ALA A 19 12.59 -6.94 -5.47
C ALA A 19 11.09 -6.93 -5.80
N GLY A 20 10.26 -6.30 -4.97
CA GLY A 20 8.86 -6.13 -5.38
C GLY A 20 7.87 -5.44 -4.43
N PHE A 21 8.12 -5.33 -3.13
CA PHE A 21 7.18 -4.62 -2.23
C PHE A 21 7.51 -3.12 -2.17
N ALA A 22 7.63 -2.48 -3.33
CA ALA A 22 7.81 -1.04 -3.42
C ALA A 22 6.43 -0.39 -3.36
N CYS A 23 5.95 -0.15 -2.14
CA CYS A 23 4.80 0.69 -1.83
C CYS A 23 3.56 0.38 -2.69
N ASP A 24 2.97 -0.79 -2.49
CA ASP A 24 1.58 -1.00 -2.90
C ASP A 24 0.72 -0.35 -1.81
N PRO A 25 -0.18 0.60 -2.13
CA PRO A 25 -1.08 1.15 -1.12
C PRO A 25 -1.80 0.01 -0.41
N ALA A 26 -1.67 -0.05 0.92
CA ALA A 26 -2.39 -1.05 1.69
C ALA A 26 -3.88 -0.95 1.34
N ALA A 27 -4.49 -2.09 0.98
CA ALA A 27 -5.92 -2.12 0.69
C ALA A 27 -6.69 -1.53 1.89
N PRO A 28 -7.69 -0.66 1.69
CA PRO A 28 -8.30 0.11 2.75
C PRO A 28 -9.01 -0.87 3.66
N ASN A 29 -8.92 -0.61 4.95
CA ASN A 29 -9.69 -1.37 5.90
C ASN A 29 -11.15 -0.86 5.90
N TRP A 30 -11.90 -1.26 4.87
CA TRP A 30 -13.31 -0.90 4.72
C TRP A 30 -14.14 -1.32 5.92
N GLN A 31 -13.79 -2.41 6.59
CA GLN A 31 -14.48 -2.85 7.79
C GLN A 31 -14.33 -1.85 8.94
N ALA A 32 -13.11 -1.37 9.21
CA ALA A 32 -12.87 -0.33 10.21
C ALA A 32 -13.54 0.99 9.81
N PHE A 33 -13.46 1.35 8.53
CA PHE A 33 -14.07 2.56 7.99
C PHE A 33 -15.59 2.57 8.15
N TYR A 34 -16.31 1.51 7.73
CA TYR A 34 -17.76 1.42 7.93
C TYR A 34 -18.11 1.39 9.42
N LYS A 35 -17.37 0.65 10.25
CA LYS A 35 -17.60 0.63 11.70
C LYS A 35 -17.54 2.02 12.34
N ALA A 36 -16.68 2.91 11.83
CA ALA A 36 -16.55 4.27 12.34
C ALA A 36 -17.66 5.20 11.80
N ASN A 37 -18.09 5.02 10.55
CA ASN A 37 -18.86 6.03 9.81
C ASN A 37 -20.33 5.68 9.56
N ASP A 38 -20.63 4.40 9.32
CA ASP A 38 -21.98 3.90 9.08
C ASP A 38 -22.69 3.68 10.42
N LYS A 39 -23.41 4.71 10.87
CA LYS A 39 -24.10 4.77 12.16
C LYS A 39 -25.36 3.90 12.16
N ASN A 40 -26.03 3.78 11.03
CA ASN A 40 -27.25 2.99 10.91
C ASN A 40 -26.99 1.51 10.52
N ASN A 41 -25.73 1.15 10.25
CA ASN A 41 -25.25 -0.20 9.90
C ASN A 41 -25.87 -0.76 8.62
N ASP A 42 -26.16 0.09 7.62
CA ASP A 42 -26.75 -0.32 6.35
C ASP A 42 -25.72 -0.57 5.23
N LYS A 43 -24.44 -0.45 5.54
CA LYS A 43 -23.28 -0.52 4.63
C LYS A 43 -23.30 0.53 3.52
N LYS A 44 -23.95 1.66 3.78
CA LYS A 44 -23.97 2.82 2.92
C LYS A 44 -23.55 4.03 3.77
N LEU A 45 -23.15 5.09 3.10
CA LEU A 45 -22.84 6.35 3.78
C LEU A 45 -23.87 7.38 3.39
N GLN A 46 -24.72 7.75 4.34
CA GLN A 46 -25.66 8.84 4.10
C GLN A 46 -24.94 10.19 4.20
N ARG A 47 -25.53 11.22 3.60
CA ARG A 47 -24.97 12.58 3.58
C ARG A 47 -24.59 13.09 4.98
N SER A 48 -25.35 12.75 6.02
CA SER A 48 -25.06 13.13 7.41
C SER A 48 -23.81 12.46 7.99
N GLU A 49 -23.58 11.20 7.61
CA GLU A 49 -22.42 10.41 8.03
C GLU A 49 -21.17 10.89 7.29
N TRP A 50 -21.32 11.18 5.99
CA TRP A 50 -20.26 11.69 5.14
C TRP A 50 -19.66 13.02 5.62
N GLN A 51 -20.46 13.88 6.26
CA GLN A 51 -19.96 15.16 6.79
C GLN A 51 -18.95 14.99 7.93
N HIS A 52 -18.91 13.82 8.55
CA HIS A 52 -18.12 13.55 9.77
C HIS A 52 -17.30 12.27 9.60
N LEU A 53 -16.72 12.06 8.42
CA LEU A 53 -15.91 10.87 8.16
C LEU A 53 -14.70 10.80 9.11
N ASP A 54 -14.54 9.64 9.72
CA ASP A 54 -13.41 9.24 10.53
C ASP A 54 -12.63 8.14 9.79
N PHE A 55 -11.39 8.44 9.44
CA PHE A 55 -10.50 7.52 8.75
C PHE A 55 -9.58 6.74 9.71
N THR A 56 -9.76 6.88 11.02
CA THR A 56 -8.93 6.20 12.02
C THR A 56 -8.97 4.68 11.81
N GLY A 57 -7.79 4.07 11.63
CA GLY A 57 -7.65 2.63 11.40
C GLY A 57 -8.02 2.15 9.98
N SER A 58 -8.36 3.06 9.04
CA SER A 58 -8.67 2.75 7.63
C SER A 58 -7.44 2.65 6.72
N TYR A 59 -6.25 2.93 7.25
CA TYR A 59 -4.97 3.16 6.54
C TYR A 59 -4.86 4.50 5.79
N TYR A 60 -5.88 5.36 5.86
CA TYR A 60 -5.88 6.71 5.28
C TYR A 60 -6.06 7.80 6.35
N GLU A 61 -5.17 7.83 7.35
CA GLU A 61 -5.31 8.78 8.47
C GLU A 61 -5.35 10.26 8.04
N ALA A 62 -4.73 10.60 6.90
CA ALA A 62 -4.77 11.94 6.33
C ALA A 62 -6.14 12.33 5.71
N GLY A 63 -6.99 11.35 5.37
CA GLY A 63 -8.28 11.58 4.72
C GLY A 63 -8.16 12.03 3.25
N PHE A 64 -8.93 13.07 2.88
CA PHE A 64 -9.04 13.55 1.51
C PHE A 64 -7.85 14.44 1.08
N GLU A 65 -7.29 14.21 -0.12
CA GLU A 65 -6.27 15.05 -0.77
C GLU A 65 -6.88 16.05 -1.79
N SER A 66 -8.22 16.14 -1.85
CA SER A 66 -8.91 17.03 -2.78
C SER A 66 -8.98 18.48 -2.30
N THR A 67 -8.93 19.43 -3.23
CA THR A 67 -9.29 20.83 -2.96
C THR A 67 -10.81 21.03 -2.83
N LEU A 68 -11.60 20.04 -3.21
CA LEU A 68 -13.05 20.09 -3.11
C LEU A 68 -13.48 19.82 -1.67
N PRO A 69 -14.48 20.55 -1.14
CA PRO A 69 -15.04 20.24 0.16
C PRO A 69 -15.71 18.85 0.14
N PRO A 70 -15.72 18.11 1.27
CA PRO A 70 -16.29 16.76 1.33
C PRO A 70 -17.70 16.65 0.73
N GLN A 71 -18.56 17.64 0.95
CA GLN A 71 -19.92 17.65 0.42
C GLN A 71 -19.99 17.70 -1.13
N GLN A 72 -19.01 18.34 -1.78
CA GLN A 72 -18.91 18.33 -3.23
C GLN A 72 -18.41 16.98 -3.73
N ILE A 73 -17.46 16.35 -3.03
CA ILE A 73 -17.02 14.97 -3.33
C ILE A 73 -18.20 14.00 -3.24
N PHE A 74 -19.01 14.07 -2.17
CA PHE A 74 -20.22 13.26 -2.05
C PHE A 74 -21.13 13.40 -3.28
N THR A 75 -21.37 14.64 -3.70
CA THR A 75 -22.28 14.93 -4.82
C THR A 75 -21.71 14.41 -6.15
N GLN A 76 -20.38 14.33 -6.28
CA GLN A 76 -19.73 13.76 -7.46
C GLN A 76 -19.75 12.23 -7.45
N MET A 77 -19.68 11.60 -6.29
CA MET A 77 -19.67 10.14 -6.14
C MET A 77 -21.08 9.51 -6.13
N ASP A 78 -22.11 10.25 -5.70
CA ASP A 78 -23.53 9.83 -5.72
C ASP A 78 -24.08 9.86 -7.17
N HIS A 79 -23.59 8.95 -8.01
CA HIS A 79 -23.90 8.88 -9.44
C HIS A 79 -25.38 8.63 -9.69
N ASN A 80 -25.97 7.75 -8.88
CA ASN A 80 -27.37 7.38 -9.01
C ASN A 80 -28.31 8.39 -8.32
N LYS A 81 -27.76 9.38 -7.60
CA LYS A 81 -28.47 10.49 -6.93
C LYS A 81 -29.47 10.01 -5.88
N ASN A 82 -29.18 8.90 -5.22
CA ASN A 82 -30.04 8.32 -4.18
C ASN A 82 -29.73 8.90 -2.77
N ASN A 83 -28.80 9.85 -2.67
CA ASN A 83 -28.33 10.49 -1.42
C ASN A 83 -27.60 9.56 -0.45
N VAL A 84 -27.06 8.44 -0.93
CA VAL A 84 -26.20 7.55 -0.16
C VAL A 84 -25.05 7.07 -1.03
N ILE A 85 -23.85 6.94 -0.48
CA ILE A 85 -22.74 6.28 -1.19
C ILE A 85 -22.80 4.81 -0.86
N ASP A 86 -22.99 3.97 -1.87
CA ASP A 86 -23.02 2.51 -1.72
C ASP A 86 -21.70 1.83 -2.15
N GLY A 87 -21.71 0.51 -2.16
CA GLY A 87 -20.53 -0.31 -2.45
C GLY A 87 -19.97 -0.11 -3.85
N ASP A 88 -20.76 0.28 -4.84
CA ASP A 88 -20.25 0.52 -6.20
C ASP A 88 -19.61 1.92 -6.28
N GLU A 89 -20.22 2.91 -5.63
CA GLU A 89 -19.76 4.30 -5.61
C GLU A 89 -18.54 4.52 -4.70
N ILE A 90 -18.42 3.76 -3.60
CA ILE A 90 -17.31 3.92 -2.65
C ILE A 90 -15.95 3.58 -3.26
N TYR A 91 -15.90 2.80 -4.34
CA TYR A 91 -14.64 2.52 -5.06
C TYR A 91 -14.04 3.77 -5.72
N GLU A 92 -14.81 4.84 -5.89
CA GLU A 92 -14.26 6.11 -6.37
C GLU A 92 -13.60 6.93 -5.27
N LEU A 93 -13.80 6.57 -4.00
CA LEU A 93 -13.21 7.29 -2.86
C LEU A 93 -11.69 7.40 -3.01
N TRP A 94 -11.06 6.35 -3.55
CA TRP A 94 -9.63 6.25 -3.77
C TRP A 94 -9.00 7.38 -4.57
N SER A 95 -9.72 7.97 -5.54
CA SER A 95 -9.17 9.11 -6.29
C SER A 95 -9.04 10.37 -5.45
N TYR A 96 -9.69 10.40 -4.28
CA TYR A 96 -9.70 11.54 -3.36
C TYR A 96 -8.87 11.28 -2.11
N LEU A 97 -8.34 10.08 -1.89
CA LEU A 97 -7.54 9.76 -0.71
C LEU A 97 -6.07 10.05 -0.94
N HIS A 98 -5.37 10.41 0.15
CA HIS A 98 -3.94 10.63 0.07
C HIS A 98 -3.20 9.37 -0.37
N ASN A 99 -2.42 9.44 -1.45
CA ASN A 99 -1.64 8.30 -1.91
C ASN A 99 -0.44 8.06 -0.97
N PRO A 100 -0.40 6.97 -0.18
CA PRO A 100 0.67 6.72 0.79
C PRO A 100 2.04 6.50 0.13
N CYS A 101 2.07 6.36 -1.19
CA CYS A 101 3.27 6.13 -1.99
C CYS A 101 3.67 7.33 -2.85
N ALA A 102 2.93 8.45 -2.77
CA ALA A 102 3.27 9.66 -3.51
C ALA A 102 4.65 10.21 -3.12
N ASP A 103 5.01 10.13 -1.84
CA ASP A 103 6.28 10.61 -1.29
C ASP A 103 7.34 9.50 -1.12
N PHE A 104 7.15 8.33 -1.75
CA PHE A 104 8.11 7.23 -1.64
C PHE A 104 9.43 7.58 -2.33
N ASP A 105 10.38 8.12 -1.56
CA ASP A 105 11.74 8.36 -2.03
C ASP A 105 12.58 7.08 -1.95
N ARG A 106 12.82 6.47 -3.12
CA ARG A 106 13.71 5.31 -3.26
C ARG A 106 15.11 5.53 -2.71
N ARG A 107 15.61 6.77 -2.64
CA ARG A 107 16.95 7.08 -2.13
C ARG A 107 17.04 6.87 -0.61
N ILE A 108 15.99 7.27 0.13
CA ILE A 108 15.92 7.10 1.59
C ILE A 108 15.80 5.61 1.96
N SER A 109 15.03 4.82 1.20
CA SER A 109 14.96 3.37 1.44
C SER A 109 16.26 2.62 1.13
N ALA A 110 17.08 3.13 0.20
CA ALA A 110 18.39 2.56 -0.10
C ALA A 110 19.46 2.94 0.95
N GLU A 111 19.25 4.04 1.68
CA GLU A 111 20.10 4.51 2.79
C GLU A 111 19.71 3.93 4.16
N SER A 112 18.85 2.90 4.22
CA SER A 112 18.78 2.12 5.46
C SER A 112 20.18 1.58 5.74
N ASP A 113 20.70 1.84 6.94
CA ASP A 113 22.03 1.44 7.47
C ASP A 113 22.24 -0.09 7.55
N ALA A 114 21.73 -0.84 6.57
CA ALA A 114 22.07 -2.21 6.33
C ALA A 114 23.55 -2.26 5.98
N LYS A 115 24.38 -2.42 7.01
CA LYS A 115 25.76 -2.86 6.85
C LYS A 115 25.75 -4.00 5.85
N PRO A 116 26.54 -3.91 4.77
CA PRO A 116 26.62 -4.99 3.81
C PRO A 116 27.00 -6.26 4.58
N ILE A 117 26.19 -7.31 4.45
CA ILE A 117 26.34 -8.59 5.15
C ILE A 117 27.68 -9.25 4.79
N PHE A 118 28.25 -8.88 3.64
CA PHE A 118 29.55 -9.31 3.17
C PHE A 118 30.39 -8.08 2.78
N SER A 119 31.66 -8.10 3.17
CA SER A 119 32.66 -7.16 2.68
C SER A 119 32.95 -7.39 1.19
N LEU A 120 33.42 -6.33 0.52
CA LEU A 120 33.82 -6.37 -0.88
C LEU A 120 34.93 -7.42 -1.12
N GLU A 121 35.86 -7.55 -0.18
CA GLU A 121 36.88 -8.61 -0.15
C GLU A 121 36.30 -10.02 -0.11
N GLU A 122 35.26 -10.28 0.69
CA GLU A 122 34.64 -11.62 0.78
C GLU A 122 33.94 -12.00 -0.53
N VAL A 123 33.28 -11.04 -1.17
CA VAL A 123 32.67 -11.24 -2.49
C VAL A 123 33.74 -11.53 -3.53
N LYS A 124 34.83 -10.76 -3.55
CA LYS A 124 35.94 -10.96 -4.49
C LYS A 124 36.61 -12.33 -4.31
N SER A 125 36.89 -12.71 -3.06
CA SER A 125 37.48 -14.03 -2.74
C SER A 125 36.58 -15.20 -3.15
N PHE A 126 35.26 -15.03 -3.06
CA PHE A 126 34.31 -16.03 -3.52
C PHE A 126 34.38 -16.24 -5.04
N PHE A 127 34.43 -15.16 -5.82
CA PHE A 127 34.53 -15.25 -7.29
C PHE A 127 35.86 -15.83 -7.76
N GLU A 128 36.99 -15.44 -7.14
CA GLU A 128 38.31 -15.99 -7.43
C GLU A 128 38.45 -17.49 -7.09
N LYS A 129 37.56 -18.04 -6.26
CA LYS A 129 37.50 -19.48 -5.96
C LYS A 129 36.59 -20.26 -6.90
N LEU A 130 35.69 -19.59 -7.62
CA LEU A 130 34.72 -20.21 -8.53
C LEU A 130 35.17 -20.23 -9.99
N PHE A 131 36.06 -19.33 -10.38
CA PHE A 131 36.65 -19.21 -11.72
C PHE A 131 38.17 -19.31 -11.63
#